data_AF-A0A7H9DRL2-F1
#
_entry.id   AF-A0A7H9DRL2-F1
#
_cell.length_a   1.000
_cell.length_b   1.000
_cell.length_c   1.000
_cell.angle_alpha   90.00
_cell.angle_beta   90.00
_cell.angle_gamma   90.00
#
_symmetry.space_group_name_H-M   'P 1'
#
loop_
_entity.id
_entity.type
_entity.pdbx_description
1 polymer ?
#
loop_
_entity_poly.entity_id
_entity_poly.type
_entity_poly.pdbx_seq_one_letter_code
_entity_poly.pdbx_strand_id
1 'polypeptide(L)'
;MNKILLLVFFIVGFFSCSKNENKQMEYNSVIEAIQLQTDTLQLQKNILEKGDINSFKSLMMVYETPEDSLSYKILKYSFIMADQYNYNRANYFIARSILRKEMLTNNYTAIKDLDVENKKIVLERLNKCSDQNVIICTETLIEYYKSINNVSEVEKLNKKLKLLVN
;
A
#
# COMPACT_ATOMS: atom_id res chain seq x y z
N MET A 1 -29.81 -39.35 55.08
CA MET A 1 -29.12 -38.31 54.27
C MET A 1 -28.94 -38.84 52.87
N ASN A 2 -29.10 -37.95 51.89
CA ASN A 2 -28.97 -38.15 50.44
C ASN A 2 -30.14 -38.87 49.77
N LYS A 3 -30.61 -38.47 48.59
CA LYS A 3 -30.48 -37.24 47.79
C LYS A 3 -31.57 -37.38 46.71
N ILE A 4 -32.35 -36.32 46.58
CA ILE A 4 -33.26 -35.95 45.49
C ILE A 4 -32.97 -36.69 44.16
N LEU A 5 -33.88 -37.57 43.77
CA LEU A 5 -34.02 -38.14 42.42
C LEU A 5 -34.94 -37.22 41.62
N LEU A 6 -34.40 -36.16 41.03
CA LEU A 6 -35.15 -35.28 40.14
C LEU A 6 -34.18 -34.59 39.17
N LEU A 7 -34.59 -34.53 37.90
CA LEU A 7 -33.94 -33.90 36.75
C LEU A 7 -32.90 -34.73 35.99
N VAL A 8 -33.37 -35.75 35.25
CA VAL A 8 -32.68 -36.31 34.07
C VAL A 8 -33.34 -35.86 32.74
N PHE A 9 -34.36 -35.00 32.76
CA PHE A 9 -35.11 -34.61 31.55
C PHE A 9 -34.86 -33.18 31.03
N PHE A 10 -33.68 -32.60 31.23
CA PHE A 10 -33.35 -31.27 30.69
C PHE A 10 -32.00 -31.16 29.96
N ILE A 11 -31.40 -32.27 29.52
CA ILE A 11 -30.16 -32.24 28.71
C ILE A 11 -30.30 -33.11 27.45
N VAL A 12 -31.51 -33.27 26.93
CA VAL A 12 -31.74 -33.87 25.60
C VAL A 12 -32.79 -33.02 24.89
N GLY A 13 -32.38 -31.85 24.39
CA GLY A 13 -33.35 -30.95 23.75
C GLY A 13 -32.83 -29.79 22.91
N PHE A 14 -31.52 -29.53 22.82
CA PHE A 14 -31.01 -28.40 22.02
C PHE A 14 -29.65 -28.65 21.34
N PHE A 15 -29.37 -29.87 20.90
CA PHE A 15 -28.23 -30.13 20.00
C PHE A 15 -28.70 -30.87 18.73
N SER A 16 -29.58 -30.22 17.96
CA SER A 16 -29.78 -30.59 16.56
C SER A 16 -29.29 -29.44 15.67
N CYS A 17 -28.27 -29.76 14.88
CA CYS A 17 -27.73 -29.04 13.71
C CYS A 17 -27.12 -27.64 13.89
N SER A 18 -25.80 -27.58 14.11
CA SER A 18 -24.92 -26.47 13.71
C SER A 18 -23.43 -26.88 13.73
N LYS A 19 -23.08 -28.10 13.28
CA LYS A 19 -21.68 -28.59 13.31
C LYS A 19 -21.00 -28.75 11.95
N ASN A 20 -21.74 -28.68 10.84
CA ASN A 20 -21.15 -28.81 9.49
C ASN A 20 -20.80 -27.46 8.85
N GLU A 21 -21.57 -26.41 9.09
CA GLU A 21 -21.32 -25.10 8.46
C GLU A 21 -20.02 -24.44 8.94
N ASN A 22 -19.68 -24.56 10.24
CA ASN A 22 -18.44 -23.99 10.78
C ASN A 22 -17.17 -24.65 10.21
N LYS A 23 -17.15 -25.98 10.03
CA LYS A 23 -16.00 -26.67 9.42
C LYS A 23 -15.88 -26.39 7.93
N GLN A 24 -17.01 -26.21 7.25
CA GLN A 24 -17.03 -25.89 5.82
C GLN A 24 -16.63 -24.42 5.56
N MET A 25 -17.04 -23.49 6.43
CA MET A 25 -16.55 -22.10 6.43
C MET A 25 -15.05 -22.02 6.74
N GLU A 26 -14.55 -22.77 7.72
CA GLU A 26 -13.12 -22.84 8.05
C GLU A 26 -12.29 -23.44 6.91
N TYR A 27 -12.81 -24.44 6.20
CA TYR A 27 -12.15 -25.00 5.02
C TYR A 27 -12.10 -24.03 3.84
N ASN A 28 -13.22 -23.36 3.54
CA ASN A 28 -13.30 -22.39 2.46
C ASN A 28 -12.38 -21.19 2.71
N SER A 29 -12.28 -20.70 3.95
CA SER A 29 -11.39 -19.59 4.30
C SER A 29 -9.91 -19.96 4.16
N VAL A 30 -9.53 -21.20 4.45
CA VAL A 30 -8.17 -21.72 4.22
C VAL A 30 -7.85 -21.80 2.71
N ILE A 31 -8.79 -22.28 1.89
CA ILE A 31 -8.61 -22.32 0.43
C ILE A 31 -8.45 -20.91 -0.13
N GLU A 32 -9.30 -19.97 0.28
CA GLU A 32 -9.22 -18.57 -0.15
C GLU A 32 -7.89 -17.93 0.24
N ALA A 33 -7.37 -18.23 1.44
CA ALA A 33 -6.06 -17.75 1.89
C ALA A 33 -4.91 -18.32 1.04
N ILE A 34 -4.94 -19.62 0.71
CA ILE A 34 -3.94 -20.26 -0.15
C ILE A 34 -3.99 -19.69 -1.57
N GLN A 35 -5.18 -19.47 -2.10
CA GLN A 35 -5.38 -18.88 -3.43
C GLN A 35 -4.82 -17.45 -3.47
N LEU A 36 -5.18 -16.61 -2.49
CA LEU A 36 -4.65 -15.24 -2.37
C LEU A 36 -3.13 -15.22 -2.26
N GLN A 37 -2.53 -16.15 -1.51
CA GLN A 37 -1.09 -16.29 -1.39
C GLN A 37 -0.45 -16.66 -2.74
N THR A 38 -1.04 -17.62 -3.46
CA THR A 38 -0.56 -18.08 -4.77
C THR A 38 -0.64 -16.95 -5.81
N ASP A 39 -1.76 -16.23 -5.84
CA ASP A 39 -1.96 -15.08 -6.73
C ASP A 39 -0.95 -13.97 -6.41
N THR A 40 -0.74 -13.67 -5.13
CA THR A 40 0.28 -12.69 -4.70
C THR A 40 1.68 -13.06 -5.17
N LEU A 41 2.09 -14.34 -5.03
CA LEU A 41 3.40 -14.80 -5.50
C LEU A 41 3.53 -14.67 -7.03
N GLN A 42 2.47 -14.95 -7.78
CA GLN A 42 2.47 -14.80 -9.23
C GLN A 42 2.59 -13.32 -9.64
N LEU A 43 1.90 -12.42 -8.95
CA LEU A 43 2.03 -10.96 -9.17
C LEU A 43 3.47 -10.50 -8.93
N GLN A 44 4.09 -10.93 -7.82
CA GLN A 44 5.48 -10.61 -7.50
C GLN A 44 6.45 -11.13 -8.56
N LYS A 45 6.27 -12.38 -9.00
CA LYS A 45 7.09 -13.00 -10.06
C LYS A 45 7.00 -12.23 -11.36
N ASN A 46 5.80 -11.85 -11.79
CA ASN A 46 5.60 -11.07 -13.02
C ASN A 46 6.30 -9.70 -12.97
N ILE A 47 6.30 -9.04 -11.80
CA ILE A 47 7.02 -7.79 -11.60
C ILE A 47 8.53 -8.02 -11.69
N LEU A 48 9.05 -9.04 -11.00
CA LEU A 48 10.48 -9.34 -10.95
C LEU A 48 11.03 -9.73 -12.32
N GLU A 49 10.31 -10.51 -13.10
CA GLU A 49 10.78 -11.05 -14.37
C GLU A 49 10.51 -10.14 -15.58
N LYS A 50 9.42 -9.36 -15.54
CA LYS A 50 8.90 -8.66 -16.74
C LYS A 50 8.53 -7.21 -16.50
N GLY A 51 8.57 -6.72 -15.26
CA GLY A 51 8.10 -5.38 -14.94
C GLY A 51 6.63 -5.17 -15.26
N ASP A 52 5.80 -6.20 -15.08
CA ASP A 52 4.40 -6.14 -15.48
C ASP A 52 3.63 -5.09 -14.65
N ILE A 53 3.27 -3.97 -15.30
CA ILE A 53 2.61 -2.82 -14.67
C ILE A 53 1.26 -3.21 -14.06
N ASN A 54 0.53 -4.13 -14.70
CA ASN A 54 -0.77 -4.59 -14.19
C ASN A 54 -0.58 -5.41 -12.91
N SER A 55 0.38 -6.32 -12.89
CA SER A 55 0.74 -7.08 -11.69
C SER A 55 1.20 -6.17 -10.56
N PHE A 56 1.98 -5.12 -10.88
CA PHE A 56 2.36 -4.10 -9.91
C PHE A 56 1.16 -3.35 -9.32
N LYS A 57 0.22 -2.90 -10.15
CA LYS A 57 -1.02 -2.24 -9.69
C LYS A 57 -1.89 -3.18 -8.85
N SER A 58 -2.03 -4.43 -9.25
CA SER A 58 -2.76 -5.43 -8.47
C SER A 58 -2.09 -5.71 -7.13
N LEU A 59 -0.76 -5.82 -7.11
CA LEU A 59 0.00 -6.01 -5.89
C LEU A 59 -0.13 -4.81 -4.93
N MET A 60 -0.21 -3.59 -5.45
CA MET A 60 -0.54 -2.40 -4.65
C MET A 60 -1.89 -2.56 -3.95
N MET A 61 -2.94 -3.00 -4.66
CA MET A 61 -4.27 -3.19 -4.05
C MET A 61 -4.25 -4.26 -2.94
N VAL A 62 -3.46 -5.32 -3.11
CA VAL A 62 -3.28 -6.36 -2.09
C VAL A 62 -2.58 -5.82 -0.83
N TYR A 63 -1.63 -4.90 -1.00
CA TYR A 63 -0.85 -4.35 0.12
C TYR A 63 -1.38 -3.04 0.71
N GLU A 64 -2.34 -2.39 0.08
CA GLU A 64 -2.93 -1.13 0.54
C GLU A 64 -4.21 -1.32 1.38
N THR A 65 -4.49 -2.54 1.85
CA THR A 65 -5.61 -2.81 2.77
C THR A 65 -5.44 -2.09 4.12
N PRO A 66 -6.55 -1.79 4.84
CA PRO A 66 -6.63 -0.73 5.86
C PRO A 66 -5.75 -0.91 7.10
N GLU A 67 -5.15 -2.08 7.29
CA GLU A 67 -4.25 -2.37 8.41
C GLU A 67 -2.82 -1.92 8.05
N ASP A 68 -2.62 -0.61 8.16
CA ASP A 68 -1.49 0.31 7.88
C ASP A 68 -0.03 -0.21 7.78
N SER A 69 0.29 -1.44 8.18
CA SER A 69 1.66 -1.99 8.23
C SER A 69 2.23 -2.46 6.88
N LEU A 70 1.41 -2.57 5.82
CA LEU A 70 1.81 -3.22 4.56
C LEU A 70 2.36 -2.27 3.48
N SER A 71 2.33 -0.95 3.73
CA SER A 71 2.87 0.12 2.87
C SER A 71 4.35 -0.07 2.48
N TYR A 72 5.13 -0.81 3.29
CA TYR A 72 6.53 -1.13 2.98
C TYR A 72 6.68 -2.30 2.00
N LYS A 73 5.73 -3.25 1.98
CA LYS A 73 5.86 -4.44 1.11
C LYS A 73 5.89 -4.06 -0.36
N ILE A 74 5.20 -2.98 -0.74
CA ILE A 74 5.26 -2.47 -2.11
C ILE A 74 6.54 -1.70 -2.41
N LEU A 75 7.22 -1.12 -1.41
CA LEU A 75 8.38 -0.23 -1.63
C LEU A 75 9.48 -0.91 -2.46
N LYS A 76 9.81 -2.17 -2.15
CA LYS A 76 10.76 -2.98 -2.92
C LYS A 76 10.37 -3.06 -4.40
N TYR A 77 9.10 -3.37 -4.67
CA TYR A 77 8.60 -3.49 -6.04
C TYR A 77 8.53 -2.13 -6.74
N SER A 78 8.25 -1.04 -6.02
CA SER A 78 8.32 0.31 -6.56
C SER A 78 9.75 0.68 -6.99
N PHE A 79 10.77 0.33 -6.22
CA PHE A 79 12.17 0.49 -6.65
C PHE A 79 12.49 -0.32 -7.91
N ILE A 80 12.13 -1.60 -7.95
CA ILE A 80 12.30 -2.45 -9.14
C ILE A 80 11.66 -1.83 -10.37
N MET A 81 10.39 -1.42 -10.24
CA MET A 81 9.64 -0.81 -11.34
C MET A 81 10.25 0.52 -11.79
N ALA A 82 10.71 1.36 -10.86
CA ALA A 82 11.30 2.66 -11.17
C ALA A 82 12.68 2.53 -11.82
N ASP A 83 13.52 1.64 -11.33
CA ASP A 83 14.95 1.59 -11.66
C ASP A 83 15.29 0.57 -12.73
N GLN A 84 14.63 -0.60 -12.74
CA GLN A 84 14.89 -1.63 -13.75
C GLN A 84 13.99 -1.48 -14.97
N TYR A 85 12.72 -1.14 -14.75
CA TYR A 85 11.70 -1.11 -15.81
C TYR A 85 11.29 0.29 -16.26
N ASN A 86 11.93 1.34 -15.72
CA ASN A 86 11.67 2.74 -16.06
C ASN A 86 10.18 3.12 -15.99
N TYR A 87 9.41 2.51 -15.09
CA TYR A 87 8.04 2.90 -14.84
C TYR A 87 8.03 4.16 -13.97
N ASN A 88 8.04 5.33 -14.60
CA ASN A 88 8.27 6.62 -13.96
C ASN A 88 7.34 6.90 -12.76
N ARG A 89 6.08 6.46 -12.83
CA ARG A 89 5.09 6.61 -11.75
C ARG A 89 5.48 5.84 -10.48
N ALA A 90 6.34 4.83 -10.57
CA ALA A 90 6.86 4.14 -9.40
C ALA A 90 7.72 5.02 -8.48
N ASN A 91 8.35 6.08 -9.00
CA ASN A 91 9.06 7.04 -8.15
C ASN A 91 8.11 7.80 -7.20
N TYR A 92 6.90 8.13 -7.65
CA TYR A 92 5.86 8.68 -6.78
C TYR A 92 5.49 7.70 -5.66
N PHE A 93 5.35 6.42 -5.99
CA PHE A 93 5.02 5.39 -5.00
C PHE A 93 6.15 5.16 -4.00
N ILE A 94 7.42 5.26 -4.40
CA ILE A 94 8.56 5.25 -3.46
C ILE A 94 8.44 6.41 -2.46
N ALA A 95 8.21 7.63 -2.95
CA ALA A 95 8.08 8.81 -2.12
C ALA A 95 6.94 8.67 -1.09
N ARG A 96 5.76 8.25 -1.55
CA ARG A 96 4.58 7.98 -0.71
C ARG A 96 4.85 6.88 0.34
N SER A 97 5.46 5.76 -0.07
CA SER A 97 5.73 4.64 0.84
C SER A 97 6.72 5.00 1.94
N ILE A 98 7.77 5.78 1.65
CA ILE A 98 8.72 6.26 2.67
C ILE A 98 8.00 7.19 3.64
N LEU A 99 7.25 8.18 3.13
CA LEU A 99 6.52 9.12 3.97
C LEU A 99 5.53 8.40 4.90
N ARG A 100 4.74 7.46 4.38
CA ARG A 100 3.80 6.69 5.19
C ARG A 100 4.50 5.81 6.21
N LYS A 101 5.65 5.21 5.87
CA LYS A 101 6.42 4.37 6.80
C LYS A 101 6.99 5.16 7.97
N GLU A 102 7.55 6.33 7.72
CA GLU A 102 8.24 7.11 8.74
C GLU A 102 7.30 8.04 9.53
N MET A 103 6.24 8.54 8.89
CA MET A 103 5.37 9.57 9.46
C MET A 103 3.91 9.12 9.66
N LEU A 104 3.56 7.90 9.24
CA LEU A 104 2.18 7.37 9.31
C LEU A 104 1.14 8.31 8.69
N THR A 105 1.53 9.02 7.61
CA THR A 105 0.69 10.01 6.95
C THR A 105 0.83 9.96 5.44
N ASN A 106 -0.21 10.43 4.74
CA ASN A 106 -0.16 10.73 3.31
C ASN A 106 0.01 12.25 3.05
N ASN A 107 0.23 13.06 4.09
CA ASN A 107 0.41 14.50 3.95
C ASN A 107 1.85 14.84 3.51
N TYR A 108 2.02 15.23 2.24
CA TYR A 108 3.32 15.54 1.66
C TYR A 108 4.00 16.79 2.24
N THR A 109 3.30 17.64 3.00
CA THR A 109 3.98 18.70 3.75
C THR A 109 4.89 18.14 4.85
N ALA A 110 4.64 16.91 5.31
CA ALA A 110 5.46 16.23 6.32
C ALA A 110 6.81 15.73 5.78
N ILE A 111 7.08 15.83 4.47
CA ILE A 111 8.41 15.55 3.90
C ILE A 111 9.49 16.42 4.58
N LYS A 112 9.15 17.64 5.01
CA LYS A 112 10.07 18.54 5.72
C LYS A 112 10.56 17.96 7.06
N ASP A 113 9.79 17.07 7.66
CA ASP A 113 10.02 16.50 9.00
C ASP A 113 10.74 15.13 8.93
N LEU A 114 10.91 14.56 7.72
CA LEU A 114 11.74 13.37 7.52
C LEU A 114 13.20 13.63 7.90
N ASP A 115 13.89 12.57 8.35
CA ASP A 115 15.33 12.59 8.50
C ASP A 115 16.04 12.92 7.17
N VAL A 116 17.29 13.34 7.26
CA VAL A 116 18.05 13.87 6.12
C VAL A 116 18.16 12.85 4.98
N GLU A 117 18.32 11.57 5.28
CA GLU A 117 18.52 10.52 4.29
C GLU A 117 17.21 10.21 3.56
N ASN A 118 16.13 9.94 4.30
CA ASN A 118 14.83 9.68 3.71
C ASN A 118 14.28 10.89 2.94
N LYS A 119 14.47 12.10 3.47
CA LYS A 119 14.11 13.34 2.78
C LYS A 119 14.84 13.46 1.43
N LYS A 120 16.14 13.17 1.40
CA LYS A 120 16.94 13.20 0.16
C LYS A 120 16.39 12.20 -0.86
N ILE A 121 16.14 10.96 -0.45
CA ILE A 121 15.60 9.91 -1.33
C ILE A 121 14.23 10.33 -1.89
N VAL A 122 13.32 10.79 -1.03
CA VAL A 122 11.97 11.22 -1.43
C VAL A 122 12.04 12.35 -2.47
N LEU A 123 12.86 13.38 -2.22
CA LEU A 123 12.98 14.51 -3.14
C LEU A 123 13.66 14.12 -4.45
N GLU A 124 14.68 13.26 -4.42
CA GLU A 124 15.31 12.74 -5.64
C GLU A 124 14.31 12.00 -6.53
N ARG A 125 13.48 11.14 -5.92
CA ARG A 125 12.46 10.36 -6.62
C ARG A 125 11.37 11.25 -7.21
N LEU A 126 10.88 12.21 -6.43
CA LEU A 126 9.88 13.17 -6.91
C LEU A 126 10.40 14.04 -8.05
N ASN A 127 11.65 14.52 -7.97
CA ASN A 127 12.27 15.27 -9.07
C ASN A 127 12.40 14.41 -10.32
N LYS A 128 12.91 13.17 -10.20
CA LYS A 128 13.05 12.23 -11.33
C LYS A 128 11.72 12.03 -12.07
N CYS A 129 10.62 11.76 -11.37
CA CYS A 129 9.32 11.60 -12.06
C CYS A 129 8.70 12.93 -12.51
N SER A 130 8.94 14.03 -11.81
CA SER A 130 8.54 15.36 -12.30
C SER A 130 9.21 15.66 -13.65
N ASP A 131 10.51 15.41 -13.79
CA ASP A 131 11.28 15.60 -15.04
C ASP A 131 10.84 14.68 -16.18
N GLN A 132 10.15 13.60 -15.84
CA GLN A 132 9.51 12.68 -16.77
C GLN A 132 8.02 12.99 -16.97
N ASN A 133 7.60 14.22 -16.67
CA ASN A 133 6.26 14.74 -16.91
C ASN A 133 5.14 14.02 -16.13
N VAL A 134 5.48 13.35 -15.02
CA VAL A 134 4.48 12.78 -14.13
C VAL A 134 3.87 13.91 -13.30
N ILE A 135 2.67 14.37 -13.71
CA ILE A 135 1.97 15.52 -13.13
C ILE A 135 1.92 15.47 -11.59
N ILE A 136 1.49 14.33 -11.03
CA ILE A 136 1.33 14.19 -9.58
C ILE A 136 2.64 14.42 -8.80
N CYS A 137 3.81 14.10 -9.39
CA CYS A 137 5.09 14.39 -8.75
C CYS A 137 5.38 15.89 -8.70
N THR A 138 5.00 16.62 -9.76
CA THR A 138 5.15 18.08 -9.82
C THR A 138 4.23 18.75 -8.80
N GLU A 139 2.99 18.29 -8.69
CA GLU A 139 2.02 18.77 -7.69
C GLU A 139 2.53 18.53 -6.27
N THR A 140 3.02 17.31 -5.97
CA THR A 140 3.60 16.98 -4.67
C THR A 140 4.82 17.84 -4.33
N LEU A 141 5.72 18.12 -5.29
CA LEU A 141 6.84 19.02 -5.06
C LEU A 141 6.38 20.45 -4.76
N ILE A 142 5.33 20.94 -5.44
CA ILE A 142 4.74 22.26 -5.17
C ILE A 142 4.21 22.33 -3.74
N GLU A 143 3.47 21.32 -3.27
CA GLU A 143 2.97 21.24 -1.89
C GLU A 143 4.11 21.26 -0.87
N TYR A 144 5.15 20.46 -1.11
CA TYR A 144 6.33 20.45 -0.26
C TYR A 144 7.01 21.82 -0.20
N TYR A 145 7.32 22.44 -1.35
CA TYR A 145 8.03 23.72 -1.37
C TYR A 145 7.20 24.89 -0.82
N LYS A 146 5.86 24.84 -0.95
CA LYS A 146 4.96 25.76 -0.23
C LYS A 146 5.11 25.62 1.28
N SER A 147 5.19 24.39 1.80
CA SER A 147 5.27 24.14 3.25
C SER A 147 6.55 24.65 3.92
N ILE A 148 7.62 24.85 3.14
CA ILE A 148 8.90 25.42 3.60
C ILE A 148 9.13 26.85 3.09
N ASN A 149 8.08 27.51 2.58
CA ASN A 149 8.11 28.89 2.08
C ASN A 149 9.16 29.14 0.96
N ASN A 150 9.45 28.13 0.12
CA ASN A 150 10.36 28.30 -1.02
C ASN A 150 9.60 28.80 -2.26
N VAL A 151 9.39 30.11 -2.32
CA VAL A 151 8.62 30.79 -3.38
C VAL A 151 9.21 30.53 -4.77
N SER A 152 10.54 30.54 -4.90
CA SER A 152 11.23 30.41 -6.19
C SER A 152 10.97 29.03 -6.85
N GLU A 153 11.12 27.95 -6.09
CA GLU A 153 10.84 26.60 -6.63
C GLU A 153 9.35 26.40 -6.93
N VAL A 154 8.46 26.97 -6.11
CA VAL A 154 7.01 26.94 -6.37
C VAL A 154 6.67 27.61 -7.71
N GLU A 155 7.24 28.79 -8.00
CA GLU A 155 7.00 29.47 -9.29
C GLU A 155 7.52 28.68 -10.48
N LYS A 156 8.73 28.11 -10.37
CA LYS A 156 9.34 27.27 -11.41
C LYS A 156 8.49 26.04 -11.71
N LEU A 157 8.05 25.32 -10.67
CA LEU A 157 7.23 24.12 -10.82
C LEU A 157 5.82 24.44 -11.33
N ASN A 158 5.21 25.56 -10.93
CA ASN A 158 3.93 25.99 -11.48
C ASN A 158 4.00 26.31 -12.98
N LYS A 159 5.09 26.94 -13.45
CA LYS A 159 5.33 27.16 -14.89
C LYS A 159 5.43 25.83 -15.62
N LYS A 160 6.20 24.87 -15.08
CA LYS A 160 6.30 23.51 -15.63
C LYS A 160 4.92 22.83 -15.69
N LEU A 161 4.17 22.85 -14.60
CA LEU A 161 2.84 22.23 -14.52
C LEU A 161 1.88 22.79 -15.58
N LYS A 162 1.86 24.11 -15.79
CA LYS A 162 1.05 24.73 -16.86
C LYS A 162 1.40 24.20 -18.26
N LEU A 163 2.66 23.85 -18.52
CA LEU A 163 3.07 23.28 -19.80
C LEU A 163 2.69 21.80 -19.95
N LEU A 164 2.43 21.09 -18.84
CA LEU A 164 2.04 19.67 -18.86
C LEU A 164 0.54 19.45 -19.02
N VAL A 165 -0.28 20.44 -18.68
CA VAL A 165 -1.75 20.36 -18.65
C VAL A 165 -2.39 20.99 -19.91
N ASN A 166 -1.63 21.79 -20.67
CA ASN A 166 -2.04 22.35 -21.96
C ASN A 166 -1.58 21.46 -23.13
#